data_AF-A0AB34H5M9-F1
#
_entry.id   AF-A0AB34H5M9-F1
#
_cell.length_a   1.000
_cell.length_b   1.000
_cell.length_c   1.000
_cell.angle_alpha   90.00
_cell.angle_beta   90.00
_cell.angle_gamma   90.00
#
_symmetry.space_group_name_H-M   'P 1'
#
loop_
_entity.id
_entity.type
_entity.pdbx_description
1 polymer ?
#
loop_
_entity_poly.entity_id
_entity_poly.type
_entity_poly.pdbx_seq_one_letter_code
_entity_poly.pdbx_strand_id
1 'polypeptide(L)' 'MKIEEVKSTTKTQRIASHSHVKGLGLDESGLAKQAASGLVGQENAREVWRRRGG' A
#
# COMPACT_ATOMS: atom_id res chain seq x y z
N MET A 1 5.51 -31.56 -11.77
CA MET A 1 5.51 -30.12 -11.44
C MET A 1 6.88 -29.53 -11.76
N LYS A 2 6.99 -28.67 -12.78
CA LYS A 2 8.17 -27.79 -12.93
C LYS A 2 7.96 -26.61 -12.00
N ILE A 3 8.78 -26.50 -10.96
CA ILE A 3 8.75 -25.35 -10.05
C ILE A 3 9.64 -24.31 -10.71
N GLU A 4 9.04 -23.33 -11.38
CA GLU A 4 9.78 -22.16 -11.86
C GLU A 4 10.26 -21.37 -10.63
N GLU A 5 11.57 -21.19 -10.53
CA GLU A 5 12.21 -20.45 -9.46
C GLU A 5 11.86 -18.96 -9.64
N VAL A 6 10.99 -18.43 -8.77
CA VAL A 6 10.56 -17.03 -8.83
C VAL A 6 11.74 -16.14 -8.42
N LYS A 7 12.57 -15.74 -9.38
CA LYS A 7 13.61 -14.72 -9.18
C LYS A 7 12.97 -13.34 -9.04
N SER A 8 12.75 -12.92 -7.81
CA SER A 8 12.35 -11.54 -7.50
C SER A 8 13.50 -10.59 -7.83
N THR A 9 13.35 -9.79 -8.88
CA THR A 9 14.27 -8.70 -9.25
C THR A 9 14.00 -7.41 -8.44
N THR A 10 13.15 -7.50 -7.42
CA THR A 10 12.73 -6.36 -6.61
C THR A 10 13.91 -5.82 -5.81
N LYS A 11 14.20 -4.53 -5.99
CA LYS A 11 15.26 -3.82 -5.25
C LYS A 11 14.84 -3.60 -3.80
N THR A 12 14.99 -4.62 -2.95
CA THR A 12 14.53 -4.66 -1.56
C THR A 12 14.99 -3.45 -0.73
N GLN A 13 16.21 -2.93 -0.95
CA GLN A 13 16.70 -1.73 -0.25
C GLN A 13 15.81 -0.49 -0.47
N ARG A 14 15.17 -0.35 -1.64
CA ARG A 14 14.32 0.83 -1.93
C ARG A 14 12.98 0.77 -1.20
N ILE A 15 12.47 -0.43 -0.91
CA ILE A 15 11.16 -0.65 -0.28
C ILE A 15 11.24 -0.92 1.22
N ALA A 16 12.43 -1.16 1.76
CA ALA A 16 12.64 -1.50 3.18
C ALA A 16 12.02 -0.48 4.14
N SER A 17 12.18 0.82 3.85
CA SER A 17 11.61 1.91 4.65
C SER A 17 10.07 1.94 4.64
N HIS A 18 9.43 1.33 3.63
CA HIS A 18 7.98 1.27 3.47
C HIS A 18 7.39 -0.10 3.82
N SER A 19 8.17 -0.98 4.46
CA SER A 19 7.74 -2.34 4.88
C SER A 19 6.52 -2.35 5.81
N HIS A 20 6.26 -1.25 6.52
CA HIS A 20 5.12 -1.10 7.42
C HIS A 20 3.82 -0.70 6.70
N VAL A 21 3.90 -0.22 5.45
CA VAL A 21 2.74 0.21 4.66
C VAL A 21 2.09 -1.01 3.99
N LYS A 22 0.89 -1.36 4.46
CA LYS A 22 0.15 -2.56 4.02
C LYS A 22 -1.06 -2.24 3.13
N GLY A 23 -1.35 -0.96 2.88
CA GLY A 23 -2.49 -0.50 2.10
C GLY A 23 -2.86 0.94 2.42
N LEU A 24 -3.94 1.44 1.82
CA LEU A 24 -4.38 2.83 1.98
C LEU A 24 -5.06 3.13 3.31
N GLY A 25 -5.57 2.12 4.02
CA GLY A 25 -6.26 2.33 5.30
C GLY A 25 -7.59 3.07 5.15
N LEU A 26 -8.36 2.76 4.09
CA LEU A 26 -9.69 3.31 3.85
C LEU A 26 -10.77 2.42 4.45
N ASP A 27 -11.90 2.99 4.84
CA ASP A 27 -13.09 2.25 5.23
C ASP A 27 -13.95 1.84 4.01
N GLU A 28 -15.09 1.20 4.28
CA GLU A 28 -16.04 0.73 3.26
C GLU A 28 -16.64 1.91 2.47
N SER A 29 -16.88 3.04 3.15
CA SER A 29 -17.35 4.31 2.60
C SER A 29 -16.28 5.02 1.75
N GLY A 30 -15.02 4.59 1.82
CA GLY A 30 -13.90 5.18 1.10
C GLY A 30 -13.26 6.38 1.78
N LEU A 31 -13.48 6.56 3.07
CA LEU A 31 -12.86 7.58 3.91
C LEU A 31 -11.57 7.04 4.52
N ALA A 32 -10.54 7.90 4.61
CA ALA A 32 -9.29 7.52 5.23
C ALA A 32 -9.35 7.62 6.75
N LYS A 33 -8.83 6.61 7.43
CA LYS A 33 -8.67 6.66 8.89
C LYS A 33 -7.37 7.38 9.22
N GLN A 34 -7.39 8.19 10.29
CA GLN A 34 -6.25 8.98 10.77
C GLN A 34 -4.95 8.15 10.89
N ALA A 35 -5.05 6.89 11.35
CA ALA A 35 -3.94 5.93 11.34
C ALA A 35 -4.46 4.53 10.96
N ALA A 36 -4.09 4.05 9.77
CA ALA A 36 -4.48 2.73 9.30
C ALA A 36 -3.51 2.20 8.23
N SER A 37 -3.36 0.88 8.17
CA SER A 37 -2.53 0.16 7.19
C SER A 37 -1.08 0.67 7.08
N GLY A 38 -0.51 1.18 8.18
CA GLY A 38 0.85 1.72 8.23
C GLY A 38 0.98 3.16 7.74
N LEU A 39 -0.11 3.80 7.35
CA LEU A 39 -0.13 5.19 6.93
C LEU A 39 -0.84 6.05 8.00
N VAL A 40 -0.28 7.21 8.36
CA VAL A 40 -0.85 8.19 9.31
C VAL A 40 -1.11 9.55 8.62
N GLY A 41 -2.32 10.12 8.75
CA GLY A 41 -2.72 11.40 8.12
C GLY A 41 -2.99 11.34 6.61
N GLN A 42 -2.66 12.39 5.84
CA GLN A 42 -2.83 12.45 4.38
C GLN A 42 -4.18 11.90 3.85
N GLU A 43 -5.28 12.16 4.56
CA GLU A 43 -6.58 11.53 4.30
C GLU A 43 -7.07 11.84 2.89
N ASN A 44 -7.06 13.13 2.49
CA ASN A 44 -7.48 13.57 1.16
C ASN A 44 -6.70 12.87 0.04
N ALA A 45 -5.38 12.71 0.18
CA ALA A 45 -4.58 12.04 -0.85
C ALA A 45 -4.95 10.55 -0.98
N ARG A 46 -5.23 9.85 0.12
CA ARG A 46 -5.62 8.43 0.12
C ARG A 46 -7.01 8.23 -0.46
N GLU A 47 -7.94 9.10 -0.12
CA GLU A 47 -9.31 9.07 -0.64
C GLU A 47 -9.34 9.37 -2.15
N VAL A 48 -8.59 10.39 -2.59
CA VAL A 48 -8.45 10.73 -4.01
C VAL A 48 -7.77 9.60 -4.78
N TRP A 49 -6.76 8.94 -4.20
CA TRP A 49 -6.09 7.81 -4.85
C TRP A 49 -7.05 6.63 -5.09
N ARG A 50 -7.94 6.31 -4.14
CA ARG A 50 -9.02 5.34 -4.39
C ARG A 50 -9.94 5.78 -5.52
N ARG A 51 -10.36 7.05 -5.52
CA ARG A 51 -11.24 7.61 -6.57
C ARG A 51 -10.59 7.61 -7.96
N ARG A 52 -9.26 7.65 -8.01
CA ARG A 52 -8.50 7.66 -9.27
C ARG A 52 -8.22 6.28 -9.87
N GLY A 53 -8.58 5.19 -9.19
CA GLY A 53 -8.67 3.84 -9.76
C GLY A 53 -7.40 3.38 -10.49
N GLY A 54 -6.49 2.75 -9.73
CA GLY A 54 -5.43 1.80 -10.14
C GLY A 54 -4.95 1.81 -11.57
#